data_AF-A0A1M5GZT6-F1
#
_entry.id   AF-A0A1M5GZT6-F1
#
_cell.length_a   1.000
_cell.length_b   1.000
_cell.length_c   1.000
_cell.angle_alpha   90.00
_cell.angle_beta   90.00
_cell.angle_gamma   90.00
#
_symmetry.space_group_name_H-M   'P 1'
#
loop_
_entity.id
_entity.type
_entity.pdbx_description
1 polymer ?
#
loop_
_entity_poly.entity_id
_entity_poly.type
_entity_poly.pdbx_seq_one_letter_code
_entity_poly.pdbx_strand_id
1 'polypeptide(L)'
;MADAETKSFTGGLYGVAMDRRIAEWKLGIERIWSAAAPDYQEAACLADDIARFSEQPMLRQAATQALPILRSAAAGTADRSIQDAARRRLGIVREALHTLTTPQFGRRQSSMKSLTAEERYRQMLGLPLDRRLSVPEIHRAWKHVAKRVHPDAGGSAREFLELSAARDALMKKR
;
A
#
# COMPACT_ATOMS: atom_id res chain seq x y z
N MET A 1 -25.79 19.20 29.60
CA MET A 1 -26.21 17.83 29.28
C MET A 1 -26.01 17.65 27.79
N ALA A 2 -24.85 17.14 27.38
CA ALA A 2 -24.57 15.70 27.24
C ALA A 2 -25.14 15.24 25.88
N ASP A 3 -24.34 15.23 24.80
CA ASP A 3 -23.53 14.11 24.28
C ASP A 3 -24.11 13.75 22.90
N ALA A 4 -23.43 13.35 21.84
CA ALA A 4 -22.03 13.07 21.59
C ALA A 4 -21.77 13.21 20.07
N GLU A 5 -20.55 13.64 19.72
CA GLU A 5 -19.94 13.53 18.39
C GLU A 5 -20.02 12.08 17.88
N THR A 6 -20.88 11.79 16.90
CA THR A 6 -20.68 10.65 15.99
C THR A 6 -19.64 11.03 14.93
N LYS A 7 -18.37 10.96 15.32
CA LYS A 7 -17.23 11.03 14.39
C LYS A 7 -17.14 9.71 13.63
N SER A 8 -17.35 9.80 12.32
CA SER A 8 -17.26 8.73 11.34
C SER A 8 -15.94 7.94 11.44
N PHE A 9 -16.00 6.74 12.02
CA PHE A 9 -14.90 5.76 12.07
C PHE A 9 -14.96 4.75 10.91
N THR A 10 -15.52 5.14 9.75
CA THR A 10 -15.70 4.23 8.61
C THR A 10 -14.44 4.06 7.75
N GLY A 11 -13.45 4.95 7.84
CA GLY A 11 -12.28 4.95 6.93
C GLY A 11 -11.37 3.71 6.98
N GLY A 12 -11.43 2.88 8.02
CA GLY A 12 -10.56 1.70 8.16
C GLY A 12 -11.08 0.42 7.49
N LEU A 13 -12.40 0.26 7.35
CA LEU A 13 -13.02 -0.95 6.80
C LEU A 13 -13.05 -0.93 5.27
N TYR A 14 -13.23 0.25 4.65
CA TYR A 14 -13.22 0.39 3.19
C TYR A 14 -11.83 0.10 2.59
N GLY A 15 -10.75 0.52 3.27
CA GLY A 15 -9.37 0.24 2.81
C GLY A 15 -9.07 -1.26 2.74
N VAL A 16 -9.36 -2.02 3.80
CA VAL A 16 -9.11 -3.49 3.84
C VAL A 16 -9.98 -4.24 2.83
N ALA A 17 -11.23 -3.82 2.64
CA ALA A 17 -12.12 -4.39 1.63
C ALA A 17 -11.61 -4.11 0.21
N MET A 18 -11.05 -2.92 -0.03
CA MET A 18 -10.49 -2.51 -1.31
C MET A 18 -9.17 -3.24 -1.62
N ASP A 19 -8.28 -3.40 -0.64
CA ASP A 19 -7.05 -4.18 -0.77
C ASP A 19 -7.35 -5.64 -1.15
N ARG A 20 -8.40 -6.24 -0.55
CA ARG A 20 -8.87 -7.58 -0.90
C ARG A 20 -9.38 -7.65 -2.34
N ARG A 21 -10.20 -6.69 -2.78
CA ARG A 21 -10.69 -6.65 -4.17
C ARG A 21 -9.55 -6.49 -5.17
N ILE A 22 -8.56 -5.64 -4.88
CA ILE A 22 -7.38 -5.47 -5.73
C ILE A 22 -6.61 -6.79 -5.86
N ALA A 23 -6.48 -7.55 -4.77
CA ALA A 23 -5.83 -8.87 -4.80
C ALA A 23 -6.64 -9.89 -5.63
N GLU A 24 -7.96 -9.90 -5.50
CA GLU A 24 -8.87 -10.76 -6.28
C GLU A 24 -8.81 -10.43 -7.78
N TRP A 25 -8.87 -9.15 -8.15
CA TRP A 25 -8.72 -8.69 -9.54
C TRP A 25 -7.35 -9.04 -10.12
N LYS A 26 -6.28 -8.87 -9.35
CA LYS A 26 -4.94 -9.27 -9.76
C LYS A 26 -4.89 -10.76 -10.06
N LEU A 27 -5.39 -11.61 -9.16
CA LEU A 27 -5.38 -13.06 -9.34
C LEU A 27 -6.18 -13.48 -10.58
N GLY A 28 -7.35 -12.87 -10.81
CA GLY A 28 -8.15 -13.12 -12.01
C GLY A 28 -7.42 -12.74 -13.30
N ILE A 29 -6.80 -11.56 -13.35
CA ILE A 29 -6.04 -11.11 -14.53
C ILE A 29 -4.78 -11.96 -14.76
N GLU A 30 -4.04 -12.35 -13.71
CA GLU A 30 -2.90 -13.27 -13.82
C GLU A 30 -3.34 -14.63 -14.37
N ARG A 31 -4.47 -15.17 -13.89
CA ARG A 31 -5.01 -16.45 -14.37
C ARG A 31 -5.29 -16.42 -15.87
N ILE A 32 -5.94 -15.37 -16.35
CA ILE A 32 -6.23 -15.19 -17.79
C ILE A 32 -4.94 -14.96 -18.58
N TRP A 33 -3.98 -14.24 -18.01
CA TRP A 33 -2.69 -14.00 -18.66
C TRP A 33 -1.84 -15.26 -18.81
N SER A 34 -1.83 -16.11 -17.80
CA SER A 34 -1.08 -17.38 -17.79
C SER A 34 -1.74 -18.49 -18.61
N ALA A 35 -3.02 -18.35 -18.95
CA ALA A 35 -3.72 -19.32 -19.78
C ALA A 35 -3.17 -19.36 -21.21
N ALA A 36 -3.03 -20.57 -21.77
CA ALA A 36 -2.58 -20.79 -23.14
C ALA A 36 -3.57 -20.25 -24.19
N ALA A 37 -4.87 -20.24 -23.85
CA ALA A 37 -5.91 -19.54 -24.57
C ALA A 37 -6.56 -18.53 -23.61
N PRO A 38 -6.33 -17.22 -23.77
CA PRO A 38 -6.87 -16.22 -22.86
C PRO A 38 -8.38 -16.06 -23.04
N ASP A 39 -9.14 -16.20 -21.95
CA ASP A 39 -10.57 -15.92 -21.93
C ASP A 39 -10.84 -14.41 -21.94
N TYR A 40 -10.87 -13.82 -23.14
CA TYR A 40 -11.10 -12.38 -23.31
C TYR A 40 -12.48 -11.92 -22.81
N GLN A 41 -13.47 -12.82 -22.74
CA GLN A 41 -14.76 -12.55 -22.12
C GLN A 41 -14.64 -12.35 -20.60
N GLU A 42 -13.90 -13.25 -19.92
CA GLU A 42 -13.61 -13.11 -18.48
C GLU A 42 -12.78 -11.85 -18.23
N ALA A 43 -11.83 -11.52 -19.13
CA ALA A 43 -11.04 -10.30 -19.05
C ALA A 43 -11.89 -9.02 -19.19
N ALA A 44 -12.88 -9.02 -20.08
CA ALA A 44 -13.80 -7.90 -20.25
C ALA A 44 -14.69 -7.71 -19.01
N CYS A 45 -15.16 -8.80 -18.40
CA CYS A 45 -15.91 -8.74 -17.14
C CYS A 45 -15.08 -8.17 -15.99
N LEU A 46 -13.84 -8.65 -15.82
CA LEU A 46 -12.93 -8.12 -14.80
C LEU A 46 -12.59 -6.65 -15.04
N ALA A 47 -12.35 -6.23 -16.29
CA ALA A 47 -12.11 -4.84 -16.63
C ALA A 47 -13.35 -3.95 -16.36
N ASP A 48 -14.56 -4.47 -16.55
CA ASP A 48 -15.80 -3.73 -16.26
C ASP A 48 -15.99 -3.53 -14.75
N ASP A 49 -15.72 -4.58 -13.97
CA ASP A 49 -15.77 -4.54 -12.50
C ASP A 49 -14.75 -3.54 -11.95
N ILE A 50 -13.50 -3.59 -12.44
CA ILE A 50 -12.45 -2.62 -12.09
C ILE A 50 -12.88 -1.19 -12.48
N ALA A 51 -13.44 -0.98 -13.68
CA ALA A 51 -13.87 0.34 -14.13
C ALA A 51 -14.98 0.94 -13.26
N ARG A 52 -15.87 0.10 -12.71
CA ARG A 52 -16.99 0.54 -11.86
C ARG A 52 -16.59 0.74 -10.40
N PHE A 53 -15.78 -0.15 -9.86
CA PHE A 53 -15.54 -0.22 -8.41
C PHE A 53 -14.12 0.23 -8.00
N SER A 54 -13.22 0.52 -8.95
CA SER A 54 -11.90 1.04 -8.62
C SER A 54 -11.94 2.49 -8.14
N GLU A 55 -11.53 2.71 -6.90
CA GLU A 55 -11.25 4.03 -6.33
C GLU A 55 -9.97 4.66 -6.92
N GLN A 56 -9.08 3.84 -7.48
CA GLN A 56 -7.83 4.31 -8.08
C GLN A 56 -8.08 4.83 -9.50
N PRO A 57 -7.84 6.14 -9.77
CA PRO A 57 -8.20 6.77 -11.04
C PRO A 57 -7.40 6.20 -12.22
N MET A 58 -6.12 5.90 -12.01
CA MET A 58 -5.24 5.33 -13.04
C MET A 58 -5.67 3.91 -13.44
N LEU A 59 -6.01 3.07 -12.45
CA LEU A 59 -6.49 1.71 -12.69
C LEU A 59 -7.86 1.73 -13.37
N ARG A 60 -8.77 2.59 -12.89
CA ARG A 60 -10.10 2.78 -13.47
C ARG A 60 -10.01 3.20 -14.93
N GLN A 61 -9.20 4.21 -15.23
CA GLN A 61 -8.99 4.70 -16.58
C GLN A 61 -8.39 3.63 -17.50
N ALA A 62 -7.36 2.91 -17.03
CA ALA A 62 -6.76 1.82 -17.80
C ALA A 62 -7.79 0.74 -18.16
N ALA A 63 -8.63 0.35 -17.20
CA ALA A 63 -9.70 -0.64 -17.41
C ALA A 63 -10.78 -0.14 -18.38
N THR A 64 -11.27 1.09 -18.20
CA THR A 64 -12.24 1.71 -19.11
C THR A 64 -11.74 1.74 -20.55
N GLN A 65 -10.46 2.08 -20.75
CA GLN A 65 -9.88 2.11 -22.08
C GLN A 65 -9.50 0.72 -22.63
N ALA A 66 -9.57 -0.33 -21.82
CA ALA A 66 -9.35 -1.71 -22.24
C ALA A 66 -10.65 -2.42 -22.65
N LEU A 67 -11.78 -2.03 -22.08
CA LEU A 67 -13.10 -2.60 -22.36
C LEU A 67 -13.45 -2.77 -23.84
N PRO A 68 -13.32 -1.75 -24.72
CA PRO A 68 -13.78 -1.89 -26.10
C PRO A 68 -12.99 -2.96 -26.86
N ILE A 69 -11.66 -3.01 -26.69
CA ILE A 69 -10.83 -4.00 -27.40
C ILE A 69 -10.99 -5.41 -26.83
N LEU A 70 -11.23 -5.55 -25.52
CA LEU A 70 -11.50 -6.84 -24.88
C LEU A 70 -12.85 -7.42 -25.33
N ARG A 71 -13.89 -6.57 -25.43
CA ARG A 71 -15.20 -6.97 -25.97
C ARG A 71 -15.10 -7.39 -27.44
N SER A 72 -14.34 -6.65 -28.24
CA SER A 72 -14.09 -7.02 -29.64
C SER A 72 -13.33 -8.33 -29.77
N ALA A 73 -12.37 -8.62 -28.88
CA ALA A 73 -11.64 -9.89 -28.86
C ALA A 73 -12.50 -11.07 -28.38
N ALA A 74 -13.51 -10.81 -27.54
CA ALA A 74 -14.45 -11.81 -27.05
C ALA A 74 -15.55 -12.18 -28.08
N ALA A 75 -15.88 -11.27 -29.00
CA ALA A 75 -16.72 -11.60 -30.14
C ALA A 75 -15.94 -12.57 -31.05
N GLY A 76 -16.42 -13.82 -31.18
CA GLY A 76 -15.70 -14.95 -31.81
C GLY A 76 -15.27 -14.80 -33.28
N THR A 77 -15.31 -13.59 -33.84
CA THR A 77 -14.80 -13.19 -35.16
C THR A 77 -13.48 -12.42 -35.08
N ALA A 78 -12.84 -12.37 -33.91
CA ALA A 78 -11.65 -11.55 -33.70
C ALA A 78 -10.41 -12.10 -34.41
N ASP A 79 -9.90 -11.34 -35.38
CA ASP A 79 -8.60 -11.58 -36.01
C ASP A 79 -7.46 -11.58 -34.99
N ARG A 80 -6.36 -12.26 -35.33
CA ARG A 80 -5.14 -12.34 -34.50
C ARG A 80 -4.62 -10.96 -34.08
N SER A 81 -4.77 -9.94 -34.95
CA SER A 81 -4.43 -8.54 -34.64
C SER A 81 -5.26 -7.95 -33.50
N ILE A 82 -6.55 -8.25 -33.43
CA ILE A 82 -7.46 -7.82 -32.36
C ILE A 82 -7.10 -8.54 -31.05
N GLN A 83 -6.76 -9.82 -31.11
CA GLN A 83 -6.30 -10.59 -29.96
C GLN A 83 -4.96 -10.07 -29.41
N ASP A 84 -4.01 -9.70 -30.28
CA ASP A 84 -2.75 -9.08 -29.89
C ASP A 84 -2.96 -7.69 -29.27
N ALA A 85 -3.86 -6.88 -29.83
CA ALA A 85 -4.21 -5.58 -29.26
C ALA A 85 -4.89 -5.72 -27.89
N ALA A 86 -5.80 -6.68 -27.73
CA ALA A 86 -6.44 -7.02 -26.46
C ALA A 86 -5.42 -7.50 -25.43
N ARG A 87 -4.47 -8.36 -25.83
CA ARG A 87 -3.36 -8.83 -24.97
C ARG A 87 -2.53 -7.64 -24.49
N ARG A 88 -2.12 -6.73 -25.37
CA ARG A 88 -1.38 -5.52 -24.98
C ARG A 88 -2.16 -4.65 -23.99
N ARG A 89 -3.46 -4.48 -24.23
CA ARG A 89 -4.31 -3.64 -23.37
C ARG A 89 -4.55 -4.25 -22.00
N LEU A 90 -4.71 -5.58 -21.93
CA LEU A 90 -4.76 -6.33 -20.67
C LEU A 90 -3.45 -6.19 -19.89
N GLY A 91 -2.30 -6.19 -20.58
CA GLY A 91 -0.99 -5.96 -19.96
C GLY A 91 -0.87 -4.62 -19.24
N ILE A 92 -1.50 -3.56 -19.77
CA ILE A 92 -1.51 -2.23 -19.13
C ILE A 92 -2.34 -2.24 -17.84
N VAL A 93 -3.50 -2.92 -17.84
CA VAL A 93 -4.33 -3.06 -16.64
C VAL A 93 -3.60 -3.89 -15.58
N ARG A 94 -2.92 -4.97 -16.00
CA ARG A 94 -2.08 -5.81 -15.15
C ARG A 94 -0.93 -5.01 -14.51
N GLU A 95 -0.24 -4.17 -15.29
CA GLU A 95 0.86 -3.34 -14.78
C GLU A 95 0.36 -2.30 -13.75
N ALA A 96 -0.81 -1.70 -14.00
CA ALA A 96 -1.45 -0.80 -13.03
C ALA A 96 -1.79 -1.53 -11.72
N LEU A 97 -2.32 -2.76 -11.79
CA LEU A 97 -2.55 -3.61 -10.61
C LEU A 97 -1.26 -4.03 -9.92
N HIS A 98 -0.21 -4.32 -10.69
CA HIS A 98 1.08 -4.69 -10.14
C HIS A 98 1.70 -3.51 -9.38
N THR A 99 1.57 -2.29 -9.89
CA THR A 99 2.04 -1.05 -9.22
C THR A 99 1.31 -0.78 -7.90
N LEU A 100 0.05 -1.22 -7.77
CA LEU A 100 -0.76 -1.08 -6.56
C LEU A 100 -0.49 -2.20 -5.53
N THR A 101 -0.12 -3.39 -5.99
CA THR A 101 0.10 -4.57 -5.12
C THR A 101 1.57 -4.82 -4.78
N THR A 102 2.50 -4.23 -5.53
CA THR A 102 3.90 -4.22 -5.13
C THR A 102 4.09 -3.25 -3.97
N PRO A 103 4.70 -3.70 -2.86
CA PRO A 103 5.13 -2.78 -1.83
C PRO A 103 6.16 -1.84 -2.47
N GLN A 104 5.79 -0.58 -2.72
CA GLN A 104 6.73 0.43 -3.15
C GLN A 104 7.70 0.72 -1.99
N PHE A 105 8.76 -0.08 -1.89
CA PHE A 105 9.85 0.09 -0.93
C PHE A 105 10.66 1.39 -1.13
N GLY A 106 10.22 2.31 -2.01
CA GLY A 106 10.88 3.58 -2.31
C GLY A 106 10.00 4.82 -2.25
N ARG A 107 8.67 4.72 -2.08
CA ARG A 107 7.80 5.91 -1.93
C ARG A 107 6.84 5.75 -0.77
N ARG A 108 7.09 6.56 0.25
CA ARG A 108 6.34 6.70 1.49
C ARG A 108 4.94 7.28 1.23
N GLN A 109 4.06 6.54 0.55
CA GLN A 109 2.61 6.69 0.69
C GLN A 109 2.12 5.45 1.41
N SER A 110 2.43 5.45 2.70
CA SER A 110 1.79 4.56 3.65
C SER A 110 0.45 5.20 3.96
N SER A 111 -0.62 4.41 3.86
CA SER A 111 -1.69 4.47 4.85
C SER A 111 -1.09 4.12 6.21
N MET A 112 -0.20 4.99 6.69
CA MET A 112 0.18 5.07 8.08
C MET A 112 -1.14 5.33 8.79
N LYS A 113 -1.64 4.33 9.52
CA LYS A 113 -2.07 4.61 10.90
C LYS A 113 -1.04 5.61 11.40
N SER A 114 -1.43 6.87 11.51
CA SER A 114 -0.50 7.96 11.75
C SER A 114 0.19 7.65 13.07
N LEU A 115 1.35 7.00 12.98
CA LEU A 115 2.11 6.64 14.17
C LEU A 115 2.31 7.97 14.86
N THR A 116 1.73 8.06 16.06
CA THR A 116 1.87 9.21 16.91
C THR A 116 3.37 9.50 17.05
N ALA A 117 3.73 10.76 17.29
CA ALA A 117 5.15 11.13 17.44
C ALA A 117 5.87 10.17 18.43
N GLU A 118 5.14 9.72 19.45
CA GLU A 118 5.58 8.72 20.42
C GLU A 118 5.93 7.36 19.82
N GLU A 119 5.06 6.78 18.98
CA GLU A 119 5.32 5.48 18.35
C GLU A 119 6.49 5.56 17.37
N ARG A 120 6.68 6.72 16.72
CA ARG A 120 7.86 6.97 15.87
C ARG A 120 9.14 7.00 16.71
N TYR A 121 9.11 7.62 17.88
CA TYR A 121 10.24 7.63 18.82
C TYR A 121 10.54 6.25 19.39
N ARG A 122 9.50 5.46 19.71
CA ARG A 122 9.66 4.07 20.14
C ARG A 122 10.28 3.21 19.03
N GLN A 123 9.84 3.36 17.79
CA GLN A 123 10.43 2.68 16.64
C GLN A 123 11.90 3.07 16.43
N MET A 124 12.21 4.37 16.54
CA MET A 124 13.57 4.89 16.39
C MET A 124 14.54 4.35 17.45
N LEU A 125 14.04 4.09 18.66
CA LEU A 125 14.80 3.49 19.76
C LEU A 125 14.75 1.95 19.79
N GLY A 126 14.04 1.30 18.86
CA GLY A 126 13.86 -0.16 18.84
C GLY A 126 13.03 -0.67 20.02
N LEU A 127 12.13 0.15 20.56
CA LEU A 127 11.28 -0.15 21.70
C LEU A 127 9.95 -0.77 21.27
N PRO A 128 9.39 -1.72 22.04
CA PRO A 128 8.10 -2.32 21.74
C PRO A 128 6.96 -1.28 21.82
N LEU A 129 6.08 -1.30 20.81
CA LEU A 129 4.93 -0.40 20.71
C LEU A 129 3.76 -0.85 21.60
N ASP A 130 3.64 -2.15 21.84
CA ASP A 130 2.47 -2.81 22.43
C ASP A 130 2.43 -2.75 23.97
N ARG A 131 3.50 -2.30 24.62
CA ARG A 131 3.61 -2.31 26.10
C ARG A 131 4.03 -0.97 26.68
N ARG A 132 3.68 -0.75 27.96
CA ARG A 132 4.20 0.38 28.75
C ARG A 132 5.70 0.19 28.98
N LEU A 133 6.45 1.27 28.78
CA LEU A 133 7.90 1.29 28.90
C LEU A 133 8.32 2.02 30.18
N SER A 134 9.25 1.43 30.91
CA SER A 134 9.86 2.04 32.08
C SER A 134 10.96 3.01 31.67
N VAL A 135 11.13 4.10 32.42
CA VAL A 135 12.22 5.07 32.26
C VAL A 135 13.61 4.41 32.06
N PRO A 136 14.01 3.40 32.87
CA PRO A 136 15.28 2.71 32.65
C PRO A 136 15.36 1.93 31.32
N GLU A 137 14.24 1.42 30.81
CA GLU A 137 14.20 0.68 29.53
C GLU A 137 14.41 1.63 28.36
N ILE A 138 13.76 2.80 28.37
CA ILE A 138 13.95 3.85 27.37
C ILE A 138 15.40 4.33 27.37
N HIS A 139 15.98 4.54 28.55
CA HIS A 139 17.37 4.98 28.69
C HIS A 139 18.36 3.91 28.19
N ARG A 140 18.11 2.62 28.47
CA ARG A 140 18.96 1.52 28.01
C ARG A 140 18.90 1.36 26.48
N ALA A 141 17.72 1.47 25.89
CA ALA A 141 17.54 1.43 24.45
C ALA A 141 18.22 2.61 23.76
N TRP A 142 18.02 3.82 24.29
CA TRP A 142 18.74 5.01 23.82
C TRP A 142 20.26 4.83 23.88
N LYS A 143 20.82 4.34 24.99
CA LYS A 143 22.26 4.10 25.12
C LYS A 143 22.78 3.10 24.08
N HIS A 144 21.99 2.08 23.76
CA HIS A 144 22.34 1.09 22.75
C HIS A 144 22.35 1.68 21.33
N VAL A 145 21.33 2.44 20.97
CA VAL A 145 21.23 3.08 19.65
C VAL A 145 22.24 4.22 19.51
N ALA A 146 22.40 5.05 20.55
CA ALA A 146 23.40 6.11 20.61
C ALA A 146 24.83 5.59 20.40
N LYS A 147 25.15 4.39 20.91
CA LYS A 147 26.46 3.76 20.66
C LYS A 147 26.68 3.39 19.19
N ARG A 148 25.62 3.07 18.44
CA ARG A 148 25.69 2.73 17.01
C ARG A 148 25.67 3.95 16.09
N VAL A 149 25.03 5.02 16.54
CA VAL A 149 24.82 6.26 15.77
C VAL A 149 25.79 7.38 16.19
N HIS A 150 26.76 7.07 17.06
CA HIS A 150 27.76 8.03 17.49
C HIS A 150 28.61 8.51 16.30
N PRO A 151 28.92 9.82 16.18
CA PRO A 151 29.74 10.34 15.10
C PRO A 151 31.13 9.70 15.02
N ASP A 152 31.72 9.33 16.16
CA ASP A 152 33.02 8.62 16.20
C ASP A 152 32.95 7.17 15.69
N ALA A 153 31.75 6.61 15.51
CA ALA A 153 31.53 5.29 14.92
C ALA A 153 31.00 5.36 13.47
N GLY A 154 31.01 6.55 12.86
CA GLY A 154 30.50 6.79 11.50
C GLY A 154 29.03 7.22 11.40
N GLY A 155 28.41 7.64 12.51
CA GLY A 155 27.03 8.15 12.53
C GLY A 155 26.93 9.67 12.26
N SER A 156 25.73 10.17 11.95
CA SER A 156 25.53 11.61 11.75
C SER A 156 25.19 12.32 13.06
N ALA A 157 25.83 13.47 13.35
CA ALA A 157 25.48 14.32 14.50
C ALA A 157 23.98 14.71 14.52
N ARG A 158 23.37 14.83 13.34
CA ARG A 158 21.93 15.09 13.17
C ARG A 158 21.07 13.93 13.67
N GLU A 159 21.48 12.69 13.42
CA GLU A 159 20.76 11.49 13.87
C GLU A 159 20.86 11.34 15.39
N PHE A 160 22.01 11.71 15.98
CA PHE A 160 22.19 11.73 17.43
C PHE A 160 21.30 12.78 18.14
N LEU A 161 21.13 13.96 17.54
CA LEU A 161 20.21 14.98 18.05
C LEU A 161 18.75 14.52 17.97
N GLU A 162 18.35 13.89 16.87
CA GLU A 162 16.99 13.36 16.70
C GLU A 162 16.70 12.22 17.69
N LEU A 163 17.67 11.33 17.96
CA LEU A 163 17.59 10.30 19.00
C LEU A 163 17.45 10.86 20.41
N SER A 164 18.15 11.96 20.70
CA SER A 164 18.08 12.63 22.01
C SER A 164 16.72 13.32 22.20
N ALA A 165 16.22 13.99 21.16
CA ALA A 165 14.88 14.57 21.16
C ALA A 165 13.78 13.50 21.32
N ALA A 166 13.94 12.34 20.69
CA ALA A 166 13.04 11.20 20.84
C ALA A 166 12.95 10.70 22.29
N ARG A 167 14.10 10.57 22.98
CA ARG A 167 14.16 10.19 24.39
C ARG A 167 13.45 11.21 25.28
N ASP A 168 13.75 12.50 25.11
CA ASP A 168 13.20 13.55 25.96
C ASP A 168 11.69 13.72 25.74
N ALA A 169 11.21 13.53 24.50
CA ALA A 169 9.78 13.50 24.20
C ALA A 169 9.05 12.32 24.86
N LEU A 170 9.66 11.14 24.88
CA LEU A 170 9.13 9.97 25.60
C LEU A 170 9.15 10.13 27.13
N MET A 171 10.05 10.95 27.66
CA MET A 171 10.11 11.28 29.09
C MET A 171 9.07 12.33 29.50
N LYS A 172 8.72 13.28 28.61
CA LYS A 172 7.75 14.37 28.90
C LYS A 172 6.28 13.95 28.79
N LYS A 173 5.96 12.90 28.05
CA LYS A 173 4.60 12.46 27.69
C LYS A 173 3.97 11.45 28.65
N ARG A 174 4.63 11.15 29.76
CA ARG A 174 4.23 10.09 30.71
C ARG A 174 3.55 10.62 31.95
#